data_AF-A0A971WMI6-F1
#
_entry.id   AF-A0A971WMI6-F1
#
_cell.length_a   1.000
_cell.length_b   1.000
_cell.length_c   1.000
_cell.angle_alpha   90.00
_cell.angle_beta   90.00
_cell.angle_gamma   90.00
#
_symmetry.space_group_name_H-M   'P 1'
#
loop_
_entity.id
_entity.type
_entity.pdbx_description
1 polymer ?
#
loop_
_entity_poly.entity_id
_entity_poly.type
_entity_poly.pdbx_seq_one_letter_code
_entity_poly.pdbx_strand_id
1 'polypeptide(L)'
;MNYSFGNRIRNLRITAGITQKKLADLMGVSPQAVCKWEKDMSCPDIMSLPRLSRIFGITIDDLFNQGQTKEEMKNEEYNQAHRIAFCTKAI
;
A
#
# COMPACT_ATOMS: atom_id res chain seq x y z
N MET A 1 4.36 -4.80 -14.24
CA MET A 1 4.09 -4.73 -12.79
C MET A 1 2.60 -4.97 -12.60
N ASN A 2 2.22 -5.90 -11.73
CA ASN A 2 0.82 -6.13 -11.39
C ASN A 2 0.49 -5.25 -10.16
N TYR A 3 -0.51 -4.38 -10.30
CA TYR A 3 -0.88 -3.38 -9.30
C TYR A 3 -2.07 -3.92 -8.50
N SER A 4 -1.79 -4.57 -7.38
CA SER A 4 -2.79 -5.19 -6.53
C SER A 4 -2.46 -5.06 -5.05
N PHE A 5 -3.47 -5.20 -4.20
CA PHE A 5 -3.30 -5.16 -2.75
C PHE A 5 -2.35 -6.27 -2.26
N GLY A 6 -2.43 -7.47 -2.85
CA GLY A 6 -1.48 -8.54 -2.57
C GLY A 6 -0.04 -8.19 -2.89
N ASN A 7 0.20 -7.56 -4.05
CA ASN A 7 1.52 -7.08 -4.41
C ASN A 7 2.01 -5.97 -3.46
N ARG A 8 1.12 -5.11 -2.96
CA ARG A 8 1.47 -4.09 -1.95
C ARG A 8 1.93 -4.72 -0.63
N ILE A 9 1.20 -5.72 -0.13
CA ILE A 9 1.61 -6.49 1.07
C ILE A 9 2.98 -7.15 0.84
N ARG A 10 3.17 -7.77 -0.34
CA ARG A 10 4.43 -8.41 -0.71
C ARG A 10 5.60 -7.41 -0.71
N ASN A 11 5.40 -6.23 -1.30
CA ASN A 11 6.42 -5.19 -1.36
C ASN A 11 6.80 -4.70 0.03
N LEU A 12 5.81 -4.36 0.87
CA LEU A 12 6.03 -3.95 2.26
C LEU A 12 6.79 -5.03 3.04
N ARG A 13 6.43 -6.30 2.85
CA ARG A 13 7.12 -7.44 3.48
C ARG A 13 8.59 -7.54 3.06
N ILE A 14 8.87 -7.39 1.76
CA ILE A 14 10.24 -7.46 1.22
C ILE A 14 11.06 -6.26 1.72
N THR A 15 10.50 -5.05 1.71
CA THR A 15 11.15 -3.84 2.25
C THR A 15 11.44 -3.96 3.74
N ALA A 16 10.56 -4.62 4.50
CA ALA A 16 10.77 -4.92 5.91
C ALA A 16 11.78 -6.07 6.16
N GLY A 17 12.26 -6.75 5.11
CA GLY A 17 13.28 -7.82 5.23
C GLY A 17 12.78 -9.10 5.91
N ILE A 18 11.46 -9.34 5.97
CA ILE A 18 10.88 -10.49 6.67
C ILE A 18 10.33 -11.56 5.71
N THR A 19 10.34 -12.82 6.15
CA THR A 19 9.78 -13.95 5.39
C THR A 19 8.25 -13.99 5.50
N GLN A 20 7.57 -14.70 4.59
CA GLN A 20 6.12 -14.93 4.69
C GLN A 20 5.75 -15.63 6.00
N LYS A 21 6.57 -16.58 6.46
CA LYS A 21 6.41 -17.24 7.76
C LYS A 21 6.48 -16.23 8.90
N LYS A 22 7.49 -15.35 8.90
CA LYS A 22 7.64 -14.33 9.95
C LYS A 22 6.46 -13.35 9.97
N LEU A 23 5.97 -12.92 8.82
CA LEU A 23 4.77 -12.08 8.74
C LEU A 23 3.54 -12.83 9.28
N ALA A 24 3.38 -14.12 8.95
CA ALA A 24 2.29 -14.94 9.46
C ALA A 24 2.34 -15.08 11.00
N ASP A 25 3.52 -15.30 11.56
CA ASP A 25 3.74 -15.36 13.02
C ASP A 25 3.36 -14.03 13.69
N LEU A 26 3.78 -12.89 13.11
CA LEU A 26 3.43 -11.56 13.61
C LEU A 26 1.93 -11.26 13.49
N MET A 27 1.28 -11.78 12.45
CA MET A 27 -0.14 -11.61 12.19
C MET A 27 -1.02 -12.57 12.99
N GLY A 28 -0.48 -13.69 13.48
CA GLY A 28 -1.24 -14.75 14.14
C GLY A 28 -2.09 -15.55 13.15
N VAL A 29 -1.61 -15.74 11.93
CA VAL A 29 -2.30 -16.48 10.85
C VAL A 29 -1.39 -17.57 10.28
N SER A 30 -1.92 -18.43 9.41
CA SER A 30 -1.08 -19.43 8.75
C SER A 30 -0.17 -18.79 7.67
N PRO A 31 1.03 -19.36 7.42
CA PRO A 31 1.86 -18.93 6.29
C PRO A 31 1.14 -19.03 4.93
N GLN A 32 0.20 -19.98 4.79
CA GLN A 32 -0.64 -20.08 3.58
C GLN A 32 -1.57 -18.88 3.42
N ALA A 33 -2.10 -18.30 4.50
CA ALA A 33 -2.93 -17.09 4.42
C ALA A 33 -2.13 -15.93 3.82
N VAL A 34 -0.92 -15.67 4.33
CA VAL A 34 -0.02 -14.64 3.78
C VAL A 34 0.33 -14.92 2.31
N CYS A 35 0.61 -16.18 1.96
CA CYS A 35 0.89 -16.55 0.57
C CYS A 35 -0.31 -16.27 -0.36
N LYS A 36 -1.55 -16.55 0.09
CA LYS A 36 -2.76 -16.25 -0.67
C LYS A 36 -3.02 -14.75 -0.75
N TRP A 37 -2.76 -13.98 0.32
CA TRP A 37 -2.84 -12.52 0.30
C TRP A 37 -1.90 -11.94 -0.75
N GLU A 38 -0.63 -12.34 -0.75
CA GLU A 38 0.38 -11.84 -1.70
C GLU A 38 0.15 -12.25 -3.15
N LYS A 39 -0.75 -13.22 -3.40
CA LYS A 39 -1.13 -13.71 -4.72
C LYS A 39 -2.55 -13.29 -5.14
N ASP A 40 -3.19 -12.41 -4.39
CA ASP A 40 -4.57 -11.96 -4.60
C ASP A 40 -5.60 -13.10 -4.64
N MET A 41 -5.29 -14.25 -4.04
CA MET A 41 -6.21 -15.39 -3.93
C MET A 41 -7.18 -15.25 -2.75
N SER A 42 -6.89 -14.34 -1.83
CA SER A 42 -7.74 -13.93 -0.70
C SER A 42 -7.25 -12.59 -0.19
N CYS A 43 -8.05 -11.89 0.63
CA CYS A 43 -7.63 -10.68 1.32
C CYS A 43 -7.50 -10.90 2.83
N PRO A 44 -6.67 -10.10 3.53
CA PRO A 44 -6.77 -9.95 4.98
C PRO A 44 -8.14 -9.42 5.39
N ASP A 45 -8.63 -9.87 6.54
CA ASP A 45 -9.82 -9.32 7.17
C ASP A 45 -9.64 -7.81 7.47
N ILE A 46 -10.73 -7.05 7.49
CA ILE A 46 -10.70 -5.64 7.89
C ILE A 46 -10.05 -5.42 9.26
N MET A 47 -10.24 -6.36 10.19
CA MET A 47 -9.63 -6.35 11.53
C MET A 47 -8.11 -6.58 11.50
N SER A 48 -7.59 -7.13 10.40
CA SER A 48 -6.15 -7.34 10.19
C SER A 48 -5.42 -6.07 9.73
N LEU A 49 -6.13 -5.10 9.14
CA LEU A 49 -5.51 -3.89 8.57
C LEU A 49 -4.77 -3.04 9.61
N PRO A 50 -5.32 -2.75 10.82
CA PRO A 50 -4.60 -2.00 11.83
C PRO A 50 -3.33 -2.73 12.34
N ARG A 51 -3.29 -4.06 12.23
CA ARG A 51 -2.12 -4.85 12.64
C ARG A 51 -1.04 -4.82 11.56
N LEU A 52 -1.42 -4.98 10.29
CA LEU A 52 -0.51 -4.83 9.16
C LEU A 52 0.15 -3.45 9.15
N SER A 53 -0.64 -2.39 9.36
CA SER A 53 -0.13 -1.01 9.38
C SER A 53 0.92 -0.81 10.48
N ARG A 54 0.67 -1.35 11.69
CA ARG A 54 1.64 -1.32 12.80
C ARG A 54 2.91 -2.14 12.52
N ILE A 55 2.79 -3.33 11.93
CA ILE A 55 3.95 -4.18 11.60
C ILE A 55 4.87 -3.47 10.60
N PHE A 56 4.29 -2.79 9.61
CA PHE A 56 5.05 -2.10 8.58
C PHE A 56 5.40 -0.64 8.93
N GLY A 57 4.88 -0.11 10.04
CA GLY A 57 5.14 1.27 10.47
C GLY A 57 4.51 2.34 9.56
N ILE A 58 3.35 2.04 8.97
CA ILE A 58 2.64 2.92 8.03
C ILE A 58 1.19 3.15 8.48
N THR A 59 0.46 4.03 7.80
CA THR A 59 -0.99 4.19 8.02
C THR A 59 -1.78 3.10 7.30
N ILE A 60 -3.07 2.96 7.61
CA ILE A 60 -3.94 2.04 6.87
C ILE A 60 -4.10 2.50 5.42
N ASP A 61 -4.19 3.80 5.17
CA ASP A 61 -4.25 4.37 3.82
C ASP A 61 -3.02 3.97 2.99
N ASP A 62 -1.82 4.00 3.60
CA ASP A 62 -0.58 3.57 2.96
C ASP A 62 -0.58 2.07 2.57
N LEU A 63 -1.44 1.23 3.16
CA LEU A 63 -1.59 -0.17 2.71
C LEU A 63 -2.28 -0.26 1.35
N PHE A 64 -3.06 0.75 0.98
CA PHE A 64 -3.74 0.85 -0.31
C PHE A 64 -3.00 1.78 -1.28
N ASN A 65 -2.12 2.64 -0.76
CA ASN A 65 -1.43 3.63 -1.56
C ASN A 65 -0.37 2.98 -2.46
N GLN A 66 -0.47 3.25 -3.77
CA GLN A 66 0.09 2.42 -4.84
C GLN A 66 1.53 2.79 -5.22
N GLY A 67 2.27 3.41 -4.31
CA GLY A 67 3.65 3.83 -4.56
C GLY A 67 3.77 5.24 -5.13
N GLN A 68 2.73 6.07 -5.03
CA GLN A 68 2.97 7.51 -5.05
C GLN A 68 3.62 7.87 -3.72
N THR A 69 4.85 8.37 -3.78
CA THR A 69 5.44 9.07 -2.66
C THR A 69 4.56 10.28 -2.33
N LYS A 70 4.53 10.70 -1.06
CA LYS A 70 3.83 11.94 -0.67
C LYS A 70 4.29 13.14 -1.52
N GLU A 71 5.49 13.09 -2.05
CA GLU A 71 6.07 14.09 -2.95
C GLU A 71 5.47 14.02 -4.36
N GLU A 72 5.27 12.82 -4.93
CA GLU A 72 4.59 12.64 -6.22
C GLU A 72 3.13 13.11 -6.17
N MET A 73 2.41 12.79 -5.09
CA MET A 73 1.03 13.27 -4.89
C MET A 73 0.96 14.80 -4.82
N LYS A 74 1.88 15.43 -4.05
CA LYS A 74 1.98 16.89 -3.96
C LYS A 74 2.32 17.53 -5.31
N ASN A 75 3.22 16.91 -6.07
CA ASN A 75 3.61 17.43 -7.38
C ASN A 75 2.47 17.32 -8.40
N GLU A 76 1.70 16.24 -8.39
CA GLU A 76 0.49 16.11 -9.20
C GLU A 76 -0.56 17.15 -8.82
N GLU A 77 -0.80 17.37 -7.52
CA GLU A 77 -1.73 18.38 -7.02
C GLU A 77 -1.30 19.81 -7.38
N TYR A 78 -0.01 20.12 -7.21
CA TYR A 78 0.58 21.40 -7.65
C TYR A 78 0.45 21.60 -9.17
N ASN A 79 0.83 20.60 -9.97
CA ASN A 79 0.75 20.68 -11.42
C ASN A 79 -0.70 20.81 -11.89
N GLN A 80 -1.65 20.15 -11.23
CA GLN A 80 -3.07 20.26 -11.53
C GLN A 80 -3.62 21.65 -11.20
N ALA A 81 -3.31 22.18 -10.01
CA ALA A 81 -3.67 23.55 -9.63
C ALA A 81 -3.08 24.58 -10.60
N HIS A 82 -1.83 24.38 -11.02
CA HIS A 82 -1.13 25.27 -11.93
C HIS A 82 -1.70 25.22 -13.36
N ARG A 83 -2.19 24.05 -13.81
CA ARG A 83 -2.92 23.91 -15.08
C ARG A 83 -4.27 24.63 -15.06
N ILE A 84 -5.04 24.50 -13.98
CA ILE A 84 -6.35 25.17 -13.82
C ILE A 84 -6.18 26.69 -13.79
N ALA A 85 -5.15 27.19 -13.11
CA ALA A 85 -4.83 28.63 -13.06
C ALA A 85 -4.43 29.22 -14.42
N PHE A 86 -3.87 28.42 -15.34
CA PHE A 86 -3.50 28.86 -16.69
C PHE A 86 -4.71 28.89 -17.63
N CYS A 87 -5.65 27.96 -17.50
CA CYS A 87 -6.90 27.94 -18.29
C CYS A 87 -7.89 29.05 -17.90
N THR A 88 -7.85 29.57 -16.67
CA THR A 88 -8.79 30.61 -16.19
C THR A 88 -8.33 32.05 -16.48
N LYS A 89 -7.13 32.25 -17.01
CA LYS A 89 -6.62 33.56 -17.49
C LYS A 89 -6.83 33.81 -19.00
N ALA A 90 -7.43 32.85 -19.70
CA ALA A 90 -7.68 32.91 -21.15
C ALA A 90 -9.15 33.23 -21.52
N ILE A 91 -9.95 33.70 -20.56
CA ILE A 91 -11.27 34.32 -20.76
C ILE A 91 -11.15 35.76 -20.27
#